data_AF-A0A7Y4NTM6-F1
#
_entry.id   AF-A0A7Y4NTM6-F1
#
_cell.length_a   1.000
_cell.length_b   1.000
_cell.length_c   1.000
_cell.angle_alpha   90.00
_cell.angle_beta   90.00
_cell.angle_gamma   90.00
#
_symmetry.space_group_name_H-M   'P 1'
#
loop_
_entity.id
_entity.type
_entity.pdbx_description
1 polymer ?
#
loop_
_entity_poly.entity_id
_entity_poly.type
_entity_poly.pdbx_seq_one_letter_code
_entity_poly.pdbx_strand_id
1 'polypeptide(L)'
;MRRHPFVIAALGLIALFVGLHLGGGRESVGVLSGTVVGGPWRMGLGVVYTLAWFGAVLVAPVLLLAGLADVVLGRVRRVRH
;
A
#
# COMPACT_ATOMS: atom_id res chain seq x y z
N MET A 1 21.24 11.06 -6.38
CA MET A 1 20.43 9.93 -5.88
C MET A 1 19.28 9.70 -6.86
N ARG A 2 19.27 8.59 -7.62
CA ARG A 2 18.11 8.27 -8.47
C ARG A 2 16.98 7.88 -7.52
N ARG A 3 16.01 8.78 -7.32
CA ARG A 3 14.80 8.44 -6.56
C ARG A 3 14.07 7.37 -7.36
N HIS A 4 13.75 6.24 -6.73
CA HIS A 4 12.91 5.20 -7.30
C HIS A 4 11.47 5.47 -6.84
N PRO A 5 10.70 6.33 -7.53
CA PRO A 5 9.42 6.82 -7.04
C PRO A 5 8.45 5.68 -6.76
N PHE A 6 8.46 4.63 -7.60
CA PHE A 6 7.61 3.45 -7.41
C PHE A 6 7.94 2.68 -6.14
N VAL A 7 9.23 2.50 -5.83
CA VAL A 7 9.66 1.82 -4.59
C VAL A 7 9.26 2.64 -3.37
N ILE A 8 9.45 3.96 -3.40
CA ILE A 8 9.07 4.83 -2.28
C ILE A 8 7.56 4.80 -2.06
N ALA A 9 6.77 4.88 -3.14
CA ALA A 9 5.31 4.79 -3.05
C ALA A 9 4.85 3.43 -2.50
N ALA A 10 5.45 2.32 -2.95
CA ALA A 10 5.16 0.98 -2.44
C ALA A 10 5.45 0.86 -0.94
N LEU A 11 6.63 1.32 -0.50
CA LEU A 11 7.00 1.32 0.91
C LEU A 11 6.07 2.20 1.75
N GLY A 12 5.64 3.34 1.22
CA GLY A 12 4.65 4.22 1.86
C GLY A 12 3.30 3.53 2.07
N LEU A 13 2.78 2.83 1.06
CA LEU A 13 1.53 2.07 1.16
C LEU A 13 1.63 0.94 2.19
N ILE A 14 2.74 0.20 2.18
CA ILE A 14 3.00 -0.87 3.15
C ILE A 14 3.07 -0.30 4.57
N ALA A 15 3.84 0.77 4.78
CA ALA A 15 3.99 1.39 6.09
C ALA A 15 2.66 1.93 6.63
N LEU A 16 1.86 2.59 5.77
CA LEU A 16 0.52 3.05 6.12
C LEU A 16 -0.38 1.89 6.56
N PHE A 17 -0.43 0.83 5.77
CA PHE A 17 -1.23 -0.36 6.10
C PHE A 17 -0.77 -0.99 7.42
N VAL A 18 0.54 -1.19 7.61
CA VAL A 18 1.10 -1.75 8.84
C VAL A 18 0.75 -0.88 10.05
N GLY A 19 0.89 0.44 9.95
CA GLY A 19 0.52 1.36 11.03
C GLY A 19 -0.96 1.25 11.41
N LEU A 20 -1.85 1.25 10.41
CA LEU A 20 -3.28 1.08 10.64
C LEU A 20 -3.62 -0.32 11.19
N HIS A 21 -2.94 -1.36 10.73
CA HIS A 21 -3.17 -2.74 11.16
C HIS A 21 -2.77 -2.96 12.63
N LEU A 22 -1.58 -2.50 13.01
CA LEU A 22 -1.09 -2.55 14.39
C LEU A 22 -1.91 -1.63 15.31
N GLY A 23 -2.44 -0.52 14.79
CA GLY A 23 -3.35 0.37 15.51
C GLY A 23 -4.79 -0.12 15.65
N GLY A 24 -5.09 -1.37 15.28
CA GLY A 24 -6.43 -1.97 15.47
C GLY A 24 -7.44 -1.67 14.36
N GLY A 25 -7.01 -1.11 13.21
CA GLY A 25 -7.90 -0.78 12.08
C GLY A 25 -8.74 -1.95 11.57
N ARG A 26 -8.31 -3.20 11.81
CA ARG A 26 -9.06 -4.42 11.50
C ARG A 26 -10.44 -4.48 12.17
N GLU A 27 -10.61 -3.87 13.34
CA GLU A 27 -11.87 -3.88 14.09
C GLU A 27 -12.96 -3.08 13.39
N SER A 28 -12.56 -2.09 12.60
CA SER A 28 -13.46 -1.24 11.82
C SER A 28 -13.99 -1.94 10.56
N VAL A 29 -13.39 -3.07 10.14
CA VAL A 29 -13.93 -3.89 9.03
C VAL A 29 -15.22 -4.58 9.45
N GLY A 30 -15.36 -4.95 10.72
CA GLY A 30 -16.60 -5.53 11.24
C GLY A 30 -17.80 -4.57 11.12
N VAL A 31 -17.53 -3.25 11.16
CA VAL A 31 -18.55 -2.21 10.93
C VAL A 31 -18.93 -2.17 9.45
N LEU A 32 -17.96 -2.25 8.54
CA LEU A 32 -18.23 -2.28 7.10
C LEU A 32 -18.98 -3.54 6.65
N SER A 33 -18.70 -4.69 7.26
CA SER A 33 -19.38 -5.95 6.97
C SER A 33 -20.76 -6.07 7.63
N GLY A 34 -21.16 -5.08 8.45
CA GLY A 34 -22.43 -5.11 9.20
C GLY A 34 -22.45 -6.09 10.38
N THR A 35 -21.30 -6.67 10.74
CA THR A 35 -21.17 -7.63 11.85
C THR A 35 -21.00 -6.97 13.22
N VAL A 36 -20.66 -5.68 13.25
CA VAL A 36 -20.46 -4.90 14.47
C VAL A 36 -21.14 -3.55 14.33
N VAL A 37 -21.88 -3.12 15.36
CA VAL A 37 -22.45 -1.77 15.42
C VAL A 37 -21.33 -0.76 15.65
N GLY A 38 -21.25 0.27 14.80
CA GLY A 38 -20.25 1.32 14.89
C GLY A 38 -20.82 2.69 14.51
N GLY A 39 -20.08 3.74 14.85
CA GLY A 39 -20.42 5.12 14.47
C GLY A 39 -19.72 5.57 13.18
N PRO A 40 -20.07 6.76 12.65
CA PRO A 40 -19.51 7.30 11.41
C PRO A 40 -17.98 7.34 11.38
N TRP A 41 -17.35 7.63 12.51
CA TRP A 41 -15.89 7.63 12.66
C TRP A 41 -15.28 6.25 12.42
N ARG A 42 -15.85 5.19 13.03
CA ARG A 42 -15.40 3.82 12.83
C ARG A 42 -15.64 3.35 11.40
N MET A 43 -16.73 3.80 10.78
CA MET A 43 -17.01 3.53 9.36
C MET A 43 -15.93 4.14 8.46
N GLY A 44 -15.57 5.41 8.66
CA GLY A 44 -14.49 6.08 7.94
C GLY A 44 -13.13 5.38 8.12
N LEU A 45 -12.78 5.00 9.36
CA LEU A 45 -11.57 4.23 9.62
C LEU A 45 -11.57 2.86 8.92
N GLY A 46 -12.72 2.18 8.88
CA GLY A 46 -12.86 0.92 8.16
C GLY A 46 -12.59 1.08 6.66
N VAL A 47 -13.11 2.15 6.05
CA VAL A 47 -12.88 2.45 4.62
C VAL A 47 -11.40 2.71 4.38
N VAL A 48 -10.77 3.59 5.18
CA VAL A 48 -9.35 3.92 5.05
C VAL A 48 -8.46 2.69 5.23
N TYR A 49 -8.75 1.86 6.24
CA TYR A 49 -8.03 0.61 6.47
C TYR A 49 -8.18 -0.36 5.29
N THR A 50 -9.40 -0.51 4.76
CA THR A 50 -9.67 -1.39 3.61
C THR A 50 -8.94 -0.91 2.35
N LEU A 51 -8.94 0.40 2.08
CA LEU A 51 -8.18 0.98 0.97
C LEU A 51 -6.67 0.80 1.15
N ALA A 52 -6.15 0.99 2.37
CA ALA A 52 -4.74 0.76 2.66
C ALA A 52 -4.36 -0.71 2.46
N TRP A 53 -5.23 -1.65 2.86
CA TRP A 53 -5.05 -3.08 2.61
C TRP A 53 -4.97 -3.40 1.12
N PHE A 54 -5.93 -2.92 0.31
CA PHE A 54 -5.88 -3.10 -1.14
C PHE A 54 -4.64 -2.47 -1.76
N GLY A 55 -4.25 -1.28 -1.30
CA GLY A 55 -3.02 -0.62 -1.72
C GLY A 55 -1.79 -1.46 -1.42
N ALA A 56 -1.67 -2.01 -0.22
CA ALA A 56 -0.54 -2.83 0.20
C ALA A 56 -0.51 -4.21 -0.51
N VAL A 57 -1.67 -4.85 -0.72
CA VAL A 57 -1.74 -6.21 -1.28
C VAL A 57 -1.73 -6.23 -2.80
N LEU A 58 -2.37 -5.26 -3.46
CA LEU A 58 -2.49 -5.23 -4.93
C LEU A 58 -1.53 -4.23 -5.57
N VAL A 59 -1.49 -3.00 -5.07
CA VAL A 59 -0.75 -1.91 -5.74
C VAL A 59 0.74 -1.95 -5.42
N ALA A 60 1.12 -2.16 -4.17
CA ALA A 60 2.52 -2.15 -3.76
C ALA A 60 3.39 -3.20 -4.48
N PRO A 61 2.95 -4.46 -4.69
CA PRO A 61 3.72 -5.43 -5.46
C PRO A 61 3.94 -5.01 -6.92
N VAL A 62 2.92 -4.44 -7.57
CA VAL A 62 3.03 -3.92 -8.94
C VAL A 62 4.05 -2.78 -9.01
N LEU A 63 4.03 -1.87 -8.03
CA LEU A 63 4.99 -0.77 -7.94
C LEU A 63 6.43 -1.25 -7.68
N LEU A 64 6.61 -2.29 -6.86
CA LEU A 64 7.93 -2.89 -6.64
C LEU A 64 8.47 -3.55 -7.92
N LEU A 65 7.61 -4.28 -8.65
CA LEU A 65 7.96 -4.87 -9.95
C LEU A 65 8.30 -3.79 -10.98
N ALA A 66 7.53 -2.71 -11.05
CA ALA A 66 7.84 -1.56 -11.91
C ALA A 66 9.19 -0.94 -11.56
N GLY A 67 9.48 -0.75 -10.26
CA GLY A 67 10.77 -0.26 -9.79
C GLY A 67 11.94 -1.19 -10.17
N LEU A 68 11.74 -2.50 -10.11
CA LEU A 68 12.72 -3.49 -10.55
C LEU A 68 12.96 -3.44 -12.06
N ALA A 69 11.88 -3.37 -12.84
CA ALA A 69 11.95 -3.25 -14.30
C ALA A 69 12.74 -2.00 -14.73
N ASP A 70 12.48 -0.85 -14.10
CA ASP A 70 13.23 0.39 -14.33
C ASP A 70 14.73 0.23 -14.09
N VAL A 71 15.10 -0.45 -13.01
CA VAL A 71 16.51 -0.71 -12.68
C VAL A 71 17.16 -1.62 -13.74
N VAL A 72 16.49 -2.69 -14.14
CA VAL A 72 17.00 -3.65 -15.13
C VAL A 72 17.14 -2.97 -16.49
N LEU A 73 16.11 -2.29 -16.99
CA LEU A 73 16.15 -1.57 -18.26
C LEU A 73 17.21 -0.46 -18.27
N GLY A 74 17.34 0.28 -17.15
CA GLY A 74 18.36 1.32 -16.99
C GLY A 74 19.79 0.78 -16.88
N ARG A 75 19.99 -0.50 -16.52
CA ARG A 75 21.30 -1.18 -16.60
C ARG A 75 21.60 -1.61 -18.04
N VAL A 76 20.66 -2.27 -18.71
CA VAL A 76 20.82 -2.73 -20.11
C VAL A 76 21.18 -1.56 -21.03
N ARG A 77 20.49 -0.42 -20.90
CA ARG A 77 20.78 0.76 -21.73
C ARG A 77 22.20 1.31 -21.51
N ARG A 78 22.72 1.26 -20.28
CA ARG A 78 24.09 1.72 -19.97
C ARG A 78 25.19 0.79 -20.45
N VAL A 79 24.92 -0.50 -20.64
CA VAL A 79 25.89 -1.47 -21.15
C VAL A 79 25.99 -1.43 -22.69
N ARG A 80 24.94 -0.95 -23.37
CA ARG A 80 24.90 -0.81 -24.84
C ARG A 80 25.51 0.49 -25.37
N HIS A 81 25.83 1.44 -24.50
CA HIS A 81 26.49 2.71 -24.83
C HIS A 81 27.94 2.67 -24.34
#